data_AF-A0A525C2I2-F1
#
_entry.id   AF-A0A525C2I2-F1
#
_cell.length_a   1.000
_cell.length_b   1.000
_cell.length_c   1.000
_cell.angle_alpha   90.00
_cell.angle_beta   90.00
_cell.angle_gamma   90.00
#
_symmetry.space_group_name_H-M   'P 1'
#
loop_
_entity.id
_entity.type
_entity.pdbx_description
1 polymer ?
#
loop_
_entity_poly.entity_id
_entity_poly.type
_entity_poly.pdbx_seq_one_letter_code
_entity_poly.pdbx_strand_id
1 'polypeptide(L)' 'IMSEIKLTAREEEIIELVLEGASNREIGERLFISEPTVKSHIYNAYRKLGISSRMELVQLIK' A
#
# COMPACT_ATOMS: atom_id res chain seq x y z
N ILE A 1 -9.52 -13.35 5.41
CA ILE A 1 -9.85 -11.97 5.86
C ILE A 1 -9.59 -10.95 4.76
N MET A 2 -8.50 -11.06 3.98
CA MET A 2 -8.27 -10.20 2.79
C MET A 2 -9.24 -10.42 1.61
N SER A 3 -10.11 -11.45 1.65
CA SER A 3 -10.95 -11.86 0.51
C SER A 3 -12.18 -10.99 0.25
N GLU A 4 -12.53 -10.04 1.14
CA GLU A 4 -13.69 -9.14 0.93
C GLU A 4 -13.31 -7.68 0.63
N ILE A 5 -12.05 -7.29 0.85
CA ILE A 5 -11.59 -5.92 0.62
C ILE A 5 -10.95 -5.83 -0.76
N LYS A 6 -11.68 -5.23 -1.71
CA LYS A 6 -11.23 -5.12 -3.10
C LYS A 6 -10.31 -3.90 -3.28
N LEU A 7 -9.01 -4.13 -3.10
CA LEU A 7 -8.00 -3.21 -3.57
C LEU A 7 -7.99 -3.18 -5.11
N THR A 8 -7.55 -2.07 -5.69
CA THR A 8 -7.19 -2.03 -7.12
C THR A 8 -5.87 -2.74 -7.33
N ALA A 9 -5.60 -3.22 -8.54
CA ALA A 9 -4.32 -3.85 -8.88
C ALA A 9 -3.10 -2.97 -8.52
N ARG A 10 -3.22 -1.65 -8.69
CA ARG A 10 -2.13 -0.72 -8.33
C ARG A 10 -1.97 -0.57 -6.82
N GLU A 11 -3.05 -0.60 -6.06
CA GLU A 11 -2.99 -0.56 -4.59
C GLU A 11 -2.42 -1.87 -4.04
N GLU A 12 -2.76 -3.02 -4.62
CA GLU A 12 -2.19 -4.32 -4.25
C GLU A 12 -0.68 -4.33 -4.46
N GLU A 13 -0.20 -3.99 -5.66
CA GLU A 13 1.22 -3.92 -5.99
C GLU A 13 1.99 -2.95 -5.07
N ILE A 14 1.41 -1.79 -4.74
CA ILE A 14 2.01 -0.85 -3.81
C ILE A 14 2.07 -1.42 -2.39
N ILE A 15 1.02 -2.10 -1.93
CA ILE A 15 0.98 -2.72 -0.59
C ILE A 15 2.01 -3.86 -0.49
N GLU A 16 2.17 -4.67 -1.53
CA GLU A 16 3.22 -5.70 -1.58
C GLU A 16 4.62 -5.09 -1.40
N LEU A 17 4.95 -4.04 -2.15
CA LEU A 17 6.23 -3.34 -2.01
C LEU A 17 6.40 -2.69 -0.63
N VAL A 18 5.32 -2.19 -0.02
CA VAL A 18 5.34 -1.68 1.36
C VAL A 18 5.67 -2.79 2.35
N LEU A 19 5.15 -4.01 2.17
CA LEU A 19 5.45 -5.16 3.02
C LEU A 19 6.87 -5.68 2.84
N GLU A 20 7.44 -5.54 1.65
CA GLU A 20 8.86 -5.78 1.38
C GLU A 20 9.80 -4.75 2.04
N GLY A 21 9.24 -3.68 2.61
CA GLY A 21 10.01 -2.62 3.28
C GLY A 21 10.44 -1.46 2.38
N ALA A 22 9.95 -1.39 1.15
CA ALA A 22 10.27 -0.28 0.24
C ALA A 22 9.73 1.06 0.78
N SER A 23 10.53 2.11 0.64
CA SER A 23 10.10 3.50 0.89
C SER A 23 9.20 4.00 -0.24
N ASN A 24 8.39 5.03 0.03
CA ASN A 24 7.50 5.60 -0.99
C ASN A 24 8.27 6.11 -2.23
N ARG A 25 9.51 6.56 -2.04
CA ARG A 25 10.39 6.99 -3.13
C ARG A 25 10.83 5.80 -3.99
N GLU A 26 11.29 4.71 -3.38
CA GLU A 26 11.67 3.49 -4.11
C GLU A 26 10.47 2.88 -4.86
N ILE A 27 9.29 2.91 -4.25
CA ILE A 27 8.04 2.48 -4.92
C ILE A 27 7.76 3.36 -6.14
N GLY A 28 7.89 4.68 -6.01
CA GLY A 28 7.70 5.61 -7.12
C GLY A 28 8.68 5.35 -8.27
N GLU A 29 9.95 5.10 -7.94
CA GLU A 29 10.99 4.73 -8.91
C GLU A 29 10.67 3.40 -9.62
N ARG A 30 10.29 2.35 -8.87
CA ARG A 30 9.95 1.02 -9.44
C ARG A 30 8.71 1.06 -10.33
N LEU A 31 7.71 1.86 -9.96
CA LEU A 31 6.42 1.92 -10.65
C LEU A 31 6.30 3.08 -11.65
N PHE A 32 7.38 3.86 -11.83
CA PHE A 32 7.44 5.02 -12.72
C PHE A 32 6.34 6.07 -12.42
N ILE A 33 6.11 6.35 -11.13
CA ILE A 33 5.15 7.35 -10.65
C ILE A 33 5.78 8.24 -9.57
N SER A 34 5.18 9.41 -9.32
CA SER A 34 5.69 10.33 -8.31
C SER A 34 5.46 9.80 -6.89
N GLU A 35 6.34 10.15 -5.94
CA GLU A 35 6.16 9.81 -4.51
C GLU A 35 4.80 10.31 -3.95
N PRO A 36 4.30 11.52 -4.27
CA PRO A 36 2.95 11.92 -3.91
C PRO A 36 1.86 10.98 -4.44
N THR A 37 1.99 10.48 -5.66
CA THR A 37 1.05 9.50 -6.23
C THR A 37 1.06 8.20 -5.42
N VAL A 38 2.24 7.72 -5.03
CA VAL A 38 2.38 6.56 -4.13
C VAL A 38 1.65 6.80 -2.81
N LYS A 39 1.86 7.97 -2.18
CA LYS A 39 1.18 8.34 -0.93
C LYS A 39 -0.34 8.30 -1.07
N SER A 40 -0.88 8.80 -2.19
CA SER A 40 -2.32 8.75 -2.46
C SER A 40 -2.84 7.32 -2.60
N HIS A 41 -2.12 6.43 -3.29
CA HIS A 41 -2.50 5.02 -3.38
C HIS A 41 -2.45 4.32 -2.02
N ILE A 42 -1.39 4.53 -1.23
CA ILE A 42 -1.27 3.97 0.13
C ILE A 42 -2.44 4.45 0.99
N TYR A 43 -2.76 5.74 0.95
CA TYR A 43 -3.89 6.31 1.69
C TYR A 43 -5.21 5.64 1.31
N ASN A 44 -5.48 5.47 0.01
CA ASN A 44 -6.70 4.82 -0.47
C ASN A 44 -6.75 3.33 -0.10
N ALA A 45 -5.63 2.63 -0.19
CA ALA A 45 -5.51 1.23 0.23
C ALA A 45 -5.79 1.08 1.73
N TYR A 46 -5.16 1.92 2.57
CA TYR A 46 -5.37 1.91 4.02
C TYR A 46 -6.81 2.22 4.40
N ARG A 47 -7.43 3.20 3.74
CA ARG A 47 -8.86 3.52 3.89
C ARG A 47 -9.76 2.33 3.57
N LYS A 48 -9.46 1.56 2.52
CA LYS A 48 -10.21 0.35 2.16
C LYS A 48 -9.99 -0.79 3.15
N LEU A 49 -8.77 -0.92 3.65
CA LEU A 49 -8.36 -1.91 4.66
C LEU A 49 -8.84 -1.56 6.07
N GLY A 50 -9.36 -0.35 6.30
CA GLY A 50 -9.80 0.11 7.61
C GLY A 50 -8.65 0.40 8.59
N ILE A 51 -7.45 0.66 8.07
CA ILE A 51 -6.23 0.92 8.84
C ILE A 51 -5.73 2.34 8.59
N SER A 52 -4.80 2.80 9.43
CA SER A 52 -4.23 4.15 9.35
C SER A 52 -2.70 4.18 9.21
N SER A 53 -2.03 3.04 9.41
CA SER A 53 -0.58 3.01 9.51
C SER A 53 0.07 1.78 8.88
N ARG A 54 1.36 1.92 8.54
CA ARG A 54 2.21 0.81 8.09
C ARG A 54 2.33 -0.28 9.14
N MET A 55 2.31 0.10 10.43
CA MET A 55 2.37 -0.86 11.53
C MET A 55 1.09 -1.69 11.60
N GLU A 56 -0.08 -1.07 11.47
CA GLU A 56 -1.36 -1.78 11.39
C GLU A 56 -1.41 -2.70 10.16
N LEU A 57 -0.89 -2.27 9.00
CA LEU A 57 -0.79 -3.14 7.83
C LEU A 57 0.00 -4.42 8.13
N VAL A 58 1.16 -4.28 8.78
CA VAL A 58 2.00 -5.43 9.17
C VAL A 58 1.29 -6.33 10.19
N GLN A 59 0.50 -5.75 11.10
CA GLN A 59 -0.29 -6.52 12.06
C GLN A 59 -1.48 -7.24 11.40
N LEU A 60 -2.11 -6.65 10.38
CA LEU A 60 -3.26 -7.20 9.68
C LEU A 60 -2.93 -8.46 8.87
N ILE A 61 -1.68 -8.57 8.40
CA ILE A 61 -1.21 -9.67 7.54
C ILE A 61 -0.51 -10.79 8.33
N LYS A 62 -0.19 -10.55 9.60
CA LYS A 62 0.24 -11.61 10.53
C LYS A 62 -0.94 -12.44 11.00
#